data_AF-A0A7U4P222-F1
#
_entry.id   AF-A0A7U4P222-F1
#
_cell.length_a   1.000
_cell.length_b   1.000
_cell.length_c   1.000
_cell.angle_alpha   90.00
_cell.angle_beta   90.00
_cell.angle_gamma   90.00
#
_symmetry.space_group_name_H-M   'P 1'
#
loop_
_entity.id
_entity.type
_entity.pdbx_description
1 polymer ?
#
loop_
_entity_poly.entity_id
_entity_poly.type
_entity_poly.pdbx_seq_one_letter_code
_entity_poly.pdbx_strand_id
1 'polypeptide(L)'
;MKNYHDAEFIGCEYSRSASALSLSFECADGKMSKLLLSGVRAVRINDFTRQNVVARLLVSPKYQFTLDEVATYVNWASSQHDYRAQASAEKIQAVHADIASGKCLLFVMEQSAGAEAVVLCDTLQETPL
;
A
#
# COMPACT_ATOMS: atom_id res chain seq x y z
N MET A 1 -13.79 -3.53 -3.81
CA MET A 1 -13.15 -2.53 -2.93
C MET A 1 -14.00 -1.29 -2.93
N LYS A 2 -14.38 -0.81 -1.75
CA LYS A 2 -15.15 0.45 -1.59
C LYS A 2 -14.37 1.66 -2.12
N ASN A 3 -15.06 2.78 -2.26
CA ASN A 3 -14.39 4.07 -2.46
C ASN A 3 -13.87 4.56 -1.11
N TYR A 4 -12.56 4.77 -1.01
CA TYR A 4 -11.89 5.30 0.19
C TYR A 4 -11.59 6.79 0.06
N HIS A 5 -12.06 7.46 -1.00
CA HIS A 5 -12.01 8.92 -1.07
C HIS A 5 -12.68 9.53 0.16
N ASP A 6 -12.00 10.48 0.80
CA ASP A 6 -12.38 11.12 2.06
C ASP A 6 -12.45 10.20 3.29
N ALA A 7 -12.01 8.94 3.18
CA ALA A 7 -11.82 8.09 4.35
C ALA A 7 -10.60 8.56 5.15
N GLU A 8 -10.69 8.52 6.48
CA GLU A 8 -9.56 8.78 7.36
C GLU A 8 -8.80 7.48 7.64
N PHE A 9 -7.49 7.48 7.40
CA PHE A 9 -6.60 6.41 7.82
C PHE A 9 -6.26 6.58 9.31
N ILE A 10 -6.81 5.70 10.13
CA ILE A 10 -6.78 5.86 11.59
C ILE A 10 -5.75 4.95 12.28
N GLY A 11 -5.13 4.02 11.55
CA GLY A 11 -4.05 3.22 12.13
C GLY A 11 -3.68 1.98 11.32
N CYS A 12 -2.53 1.42 11.68
CA CYS A 12 -2.03 0.18 11.11
C CYS A 12 -1.44 -0.75 12.17
N GLU A 13 -1.52 -2.05 11.91
CA GLU A 13 -0.92 -3.10 12.72
C GLU A 13 -0.11 -4.03 11.81
N TYR A 14 1.18 -4.20 12.11
CA TYR A 14 2.06 -5.12 11.36
C TYR A 14 2.46 -6.32 12.21
N SER A 15 2.27 -7.52 11.66
CA SER A 15 2.74 -8.77 12.24
C SER A 15 3.85 -9.36 11.38
N ARG A 16 5.07 -9.39 11.93
CA ARG A 16 6.22 -9.99 11.25
C ARG A 16 6.10 -11.51 11.15
N SER A 17 5.53 -12.19 12.14
CA SER A 17 5.38 -13.65 12.13
C SER A 17 4.35 -14.11 11.09
N ALA A 18 3.31 -13.31 10.85
CA ALA A 18 2.30 -13.58 9.84
C ALA A 18 2.60 -12.94 8.47
N SER A 19 3.66 -12.13 8.37
CA SER A 19 3.95 -11.27 7.21
C SER A 19 2.69 -10.53 6.73
N ALA A 20 1.98 -9.91 7.67
CA ALA A 20 0.67 -9.31 7.43
C ALA A 20 0.58 -7.90 7.98
N LEU A 21 -0.10 -7.03 7.24
CA LEU A 21 -0.37 -5.64 7.59
C LEU A 21 -1.88 -5.43 7.57
N SER A 22 -2.44 -4.95 8.68
CA SER A 22 -3.81 -4.43 8.72
C SER A 22 -3.77 -2.91 8.67
N LEU A 23 -4.56 -2.32 7.77
CA LEU A 23 -4.83 -0.89 7.68
C LEU A 23 -6.29 -0.64 8.08
N SER A 24 -6.52 0.29 9.01
CA SER A 24 -7.84 0.62 9.51
C SER A 24 -8.25 2.01 9.04
N PHE A 25 -9.51 2.13 8.62
CA PHE A 25 -10.07 3.35 8.07
C PHE A 25 -11.42 3.66 8.72
N GLU A 26 -11.70 4.94 8.91
CA GLU A 26 -13.04 5.48 9.12
C GLU A 26 -13.53 6.07 7.79
N CYS A 27 -14.57 5.49 7.20
CA CYS A 27 -15.12 5.95 5.93
C CYS A 27 -15.97 7.22 6.12
N ALA A 28 -16.20 7.97 5.05
CA ALA A 28 -17.00 9.21 5.08
C ALA A 28 -18.44 9.02 5.57
N ASP A 29 -18.98 7.79 5.54
CA ASP A 29 -20.29 7.44 6.10
C ASP A 29 -20.25 7.07 7.60
N GLY A 30 -19.09 7.26 8.26
CA GLY A 30 -18.82 6.92 9.66
C GLY A 30 -18.61 5.42 9.90
N LYS A 31 -18.61 4.57 8.87
CA LYS A 31 -18.37 3.14 9.03
C LYS A 31 -16.88 2.85 9.09
N MET A 32 -16.56 1.85 9.89
CA MET A 32 -15.21 1.35 10.01
C MET A 32 -14.91 0.30 8.93
N SER A 33 -13.70 0.34 8.38
CA SER A 33 -13.27 -0.63 7.37
C SER A 33 -11.81 -1.03 7.61
N LYS A 34 -11.51 -2.32 7.39
CA LYS A 34 -10.14 -2.86 7.46
C LYS A 34 -9.70 -3.42 6.12
N LEU A 35 -8.47 -3.13 5.76
CA LEU A 35 -7.75 -3.77 4.67
C LEU A 35 -6.66 -4.66 5.28
N LEU A 36 -6.71 -5.96 4.98
CA LEU A 36 -5.69 -6.93 5.38
C LEU A 36 -4.83 -7.27 4.17
N LEU A 37 -3.54 -6.96 4.26
CA LEU A 37 -2.52 -7.27 3.27
C LEU A 37 -1.65 -8.41 3.81
N SER A 38 -1.59 -9.53 3.11
CA SER A 38 -0.86 -10.73 3.53
C SER A 38 0.29 -11.04 2.59
N GLY A 39 1.33 -11.71 3.10
CA GLY A 39 2.54 -11.96 2.32
C GLY A 39 3.29 -10.65 2.01
N VAL A 40 3.32 -9.72 2.96
CA VAL A 40 3.96 -8.41 2.79
C VAL A 40 5.46 -8.60 2.54
N ARG A 41 5.91 -8.15 1.36
CA ARG A 41 7.31 -8.22 0.88
C ARG A 41 8.05 -6.91 1.13
N ALA A 42 7.33 -5.79 1.02
CA ALA A 42 7.82 -4.45 1.33
C ALA A 42 6.64 -3.58 1.81
N VAL A 43 6.91 -2.72 2.78
CA VAL A 43 5.92 -1.77 3.30
C VAL A 43 6.64 -0.51 3.75
N ARG A 44 6.08 0.64 3.38
CA ARG A 44 6.40 1.92 4.00
C ARG A 44 5.13 2.73 4.18
N ILE A 45 5.02 3.33 5.36
CA ILE A 45 3.98 4.29 5.73
C ILE A 45 4.70 5.49 6.32
N ASN A 46 4.33 6.71 5.94
CA ASN A 46 4.92 7.93 6.48
C ASN A 46 3.85 8.97 6.83
N ASP A 47 4.25 10.01 7.55
CA ASP A 47 3.45 11.23 7.80
C ASP A 47 2.06 10.96 8.41
N PHE A 48 1.98 9.99 9.33
CA PHE A 48 0.79 9.78 10.13
C PHE A 48 0.61 10.95 11.11
N THR A 49 -0.37 11.79 10.85
CA THR A 49 -0.63 13.01 11.62
C THR A 49 -2.03 13.00 12.25
N ARG A 50 -2.51 14.16 12.68
CA ARG A 50 -3.88 14.35 13.19
C ARG A 50 -4.96 14.32 12.11
N GLN A 51 -4.59 14.40 10.83
CA GLN A 51 -5.49 14.30 9.69
C GLN A 51 -4.82 13.41 8.64
N ASN A 52 -5.40 12.25 8.37
CA ASN A 52 -4.86 11.29 7.39
C ASN A 52 -5.92 10.95 6.35
N VAL A 53 -6.29 11.94 5.53
CA VAL A 53 -7.39 11.83 4.58
C VAL A 53 -6.89 11.20 3.29
N VAL A 54 -7.52 10.10 2.89
CA VAL A 54 -7.19 9.36 1.67
C VAL A 54 -7.73 10.11 0.45
N ALA A 55 -6.86 10.42 -0.50
CA ALA A 55 -7.25 10.91 -1.82
C ALA A 55 -7.75 9.77 -2.71
N ARG A 56 -6.93 8.72 -2.82
CA ARG A 56 -7.25 7.51 -3.60
C ARG A 56 -6.39 6.33 -3.20
N LEU A 57 -6.90 5.13 -3.50
CA LEU A 57 -6.17 3.88 -3.42
C LEU A 57 -5.90 3.34 -4.83
N LEU A 58 -4.63 3.14 -5.17
CA LEU A 58 -4.20 2.49 -6.40
C LEU A 58 -3.83 1.05 -6.06
N VAL A 59 -4.53 0.08 -6.65
CA VAL A 59 -4.30 -1.34 -6.34
C VAL A 59 -4.32 -2.16 -7.62
N SER A 60 -3.29 -2.97 -7.85
CA SER A 60 -3.28 -3.93 -8.96
C SER A 60 -4.29 -5.07 -8.72
N PRO A 61 -4.79 -5.74 -9.77
CA PRO A 61 -4.64 -5.39 -11.19
C PRO A 61 -5.62 -4.28 -11.63
N LYS A 62 -6.47 -3.76 -10.74
CA LYS A 62 -7.46 -2.72 -11.08
C LYS A 62 -6.79 -1.44 -11.60
N TYR A 63 -5.67 -1.06 -11.00
CA TYR A 63 -4.75 -0.07 -11.52
C TYR A 63 -3.57 -0.76 -12.21
N GLN A 64 -3.28 -0.38 -13.46
CA GLN A 64 -2.16 -0.91 -14.23
C GLN A 64 -0.96 0.01 -14.04
N PHE A 65 -0.07 -0.37 -13.12
CA PHE A 65 1.16 0.38 -12.91
C PHE A 65 2.12 0.22 -14.10
N THR A 66 2.66 1.35 -14.54
CA THR A 66 3.80 1.39 -15.46
C THR A 66 5.07 0.88 -14.77
N LEU A 67 6.08 0.53 -15.57
CA LEU A 67 7.37 0.08 -15.04
C LEU A 67 8.03 1.15 -14.15
N ASP A 68 7.93 2.42 -14.56
CA ASP A 68 8.51 3.57 -13.84
C ASP A 68 7.79 3.84 -12.51
N GLU A 69 6.47 3.68 -12.47
CA GLU A 69 5.71 3.74 -11.22
C GLU A 69 6.08 2.60 -10.28
N VAL A 70 6.21 1.36 -10.79
CA VAL A 70 6.66 0.23 -9.97
C VAL A 70 8.07 0.50 -9.43
N ALA A 71 8.99 1.00 -10.25
CA ALA A 71 10.33 1.37 -9.81
C ALA A 71 10.28 2.38 -8.67
N THR A 72 9.50 3.45 -8.84
CA THR A 72 9.33 4.53 -7.86
C THR A 72 8.79 3.99 -6.54
N TYR A 73 7.65 3.31 -6.58
CA TYR A 73 6.95 2.85 -5.38
C TYR A 73 7.70 1.72 -4.65
N VAL A 74 8.24 0.75 -5.37
CA VAL A 74 8.98 -0.37 -4.76
C VAL A 74 10.28 0.09 -4.11
N ASN A 75 11.01 1.01 -4.77
CA ASN A 75 12.21 1.60 -4.19
C ASN A 75 11.87 2.42 -2.94
N TRP A 76 10.80 3.23 -2.99
CA TRP A 76 10.36 3.99 -1.83
C TRP A 76 9.96 3.08 -0.66
N ALA A 77 9.15 2.03 -0.91
CA ALA A 77 8.74 1.05 0.08
C ALA A 77 9.91 0.26 0.71
N SER A 78 11.02 0.13 -0.03
CA SER A 78 12.23 -0.56 0.43
C SER A 78 13.27 0.37 1.07
N SER A 79 13.04 1.69 1.01
CA SER A 79 13.95 2.69 1.57
C SER A 79 13.74 2.87 3.08
N GLN A 80 14.75 3.34 3.79
CA GLN A 80 14.68 3.78 5.19
C GLN A 80 14.85 5.31 5.26
N HIS A 81 14.93 5.90 6.46
CA HIS A 81 15.09 7.36 6.60
C HIS A 81 16.39 7.86 5.94
N ASP A 82 17.53 7.22 6.23
CA ASP A 82 18.83 7.65 5.72
C ASP A 82 19.32 6.85 4.50
N TYR A 83 18.53 5.87 4.06
CA TYR A 83 18.90 4.96 2.98
C TYR A 83 17.84 4.96 1.89
N ARG A 84 18.25 5.33 0.69
CA ARG A 84 17.44 5.19 -0.52
C ARG A 84 17.77 3.85 -1.17
N ALA A 85 16.82 2.93 -1.11
CA ALA A 85 16.93 1.68 -1.84
C ALA A 85 16.84 1.97 -3.34
N GLN A 86 17.71 1.31 -4.10
CA GLN A 86 17.66 1.33 -5.55
C GLN A 86 17.80 -0.11 -6.01
N ALA A 87 16.67 -0.76 -6.28
CA ALA A 87 16.65 -2.09 -6.86
C ALA A 87 17.25 -2.05 -8.27
N SER A 88 17.87 -3.14 -8.68
CA SER A 88 18.37 -3.29 -10.05
C SER A 88 17.20 -3.28 -11.06
N ALA A 89 17.48 -2.92 -12.31
CA ALA A 89 16.47 -2.92 -13.37
C ALA A 89 15.83 -4.31 -13.53
N GLU A 90 16.63 -5.38 -13.41
CA GLU A 90 16.14 -6.77 -13.49
C GLU A 90 15.15 -7.08 -12.36
N LYS A 91 15.42 -6.59 -11.15
CA LYS A 91 14.53 -6.80 -10.00
C LYS A 91 13.21 -6.06 -10.17
N ILE A 92 13.26 -4.81 -10.64
CA ILE A 92 12.04 -4.03 -10.93
C ILE A 92 11.23 -4.69 -12.05
N GLN A 93 11.88 -5.14 -13.12
CA GLN A 93 11.21 -5.84 -14.22
C GLN A 93 10.53 -7.13 -13.74
N ALA A 94 11.19 -7.89 -12.86
CA ALA A 94 10.61 -9.10 -12.28
C ALA A 94 9.38 -8.77 -11.41
N VAL A 95 9.44 -7.72 -10.59
CA VAL A 95 8.29 -7.29 -9.77
C VAL A 95 7.14 -6.81 -10.65
N HIS A 96 7.41 -6.04 -11.71
CA HIS A 96 6.39 -5.60 -12.67
C HIS A 96 5.70 -6.79 -13.35
N ALA A 97 6.46 -7.81 -13.76
CA ALA A 97 5.93 -9.04 -14.33
C ALA A 97 5.11 -9.87 -13.31
N ASP A 98 5.54 -9.93 -12.06
CA ASP A 98 4.80 -10.61 -10.99
C ASP A 98 3.46 -9.90 -10.69
N ILE A 99 3.44 -8.57 -10.69
CA ILE A 99 2.21 -7.76 -10.55
C ILE A 99 1.27 -8.03 -11.74
N ALA A 100 1.79 -7.97 -12.97
CA ALA A 100 1.01 -8.18 -14.18
C ALA A 100 0.42 -9.60 -14.27
N SER A 101 1.12 -10.60 -13.74
CA SER A 101 0.67 -11.99 -13.67
C SER A 101 -0.15 -12.33 -12.42
N GLY A 102 -0.37 -11.37 -11.52
CA GLY A 102 -1.15 -11.54 -10.29
C GLY A 102 -0.47 -12.38 -9.20
N LYS A 103 0.85 -12.61 -9.29
CA LYS A 103 1.63 -13.29 -8.25
C LYS A 103 1.89 -12.42 -7.02
N CYS A 104 1.76 -11.10 -7.18
CA CYS A 104 1.75 -10.14 -6.09
C CYS A 104 0.89 -8.93 -6.47
N LEU A 105 0.62 -8.10 -5.47
CA LEU A 105 -0.14 -6.88 -5.56
C LEU A 105 0.70 -5.70 -5.10
N LEU A 106 0.61 -4.60 -5.85
CA LEU A 106 1.07 -3.30 -5.41
C LEU A 106 -0.14 -2.48 -4.94
N PHE A 107 -0.11 -2.07 -3.69
CA PHE A 107 -1.06 -1.18 -3.06
C PHE A 107 -0.39 0.16 -2.79
N VAL A 108 -1.00 1.24 -3.24
CA VAL A 108 -0.57 2.62 -2.96
C VAL A 108 -1.75 3.40 -2.41
N MET A 109 -1.55 4.04 -1.28
CA MET A 109 -2.48 5.00 -0.67
C MET A 109 -1.89 6.39 -0.85
N GLU A 110 -2.54 7.17 -1.70
CA GLU A 110 -2.25 8.58 -1.84
C GLU A 110 -3.16 9.40 -0.92
N GLN A 111 -2.59 10.42 -0.32
CA GLN A 111 -3.23 11.30 0.63
C GLN A 111 -3.69 12.60 0.00
N SER A 112 -4.84 13.07 0.48
CA SER A 112 -5.19 14.50 0.41
C SER A 112 -4.47 15.26 1.52
N ALA A 113 -4.28 14.62 2.69
CA ALA A 113 -3.54 15.15 3.82
C ALA A 113 -2.98 14.01 4.69
N GLY A 114 -1.77 14.19 5.24
CA GLY A 114 -1.16 13.26 6.19
C GLY A 114 -0.55 12.03 5.53
N ALA A 115 -1.01 10.85 5.95
CA ALA A 115 -0.28 9.62 5.72
C ALA A 115 -0.30 9.10 4.28
N GLU A 116 0.87 8.72 3.78
CA GLU A 116 1.05 7.93 2.55
C GLU A 116 1.45 6.49 2.88
N ALA A 117 1.03 5.54 2.04
CA ALA A 117 1.46 4.15 2.19
C ALA A 117 1.71 3.47 0.85
N VAL A 118 2.74 2.62 0.80
CA VAL A 118 3.01 1.69 -0.30
C VAL A 118 3.28 0.33 0.30
N VAL A 119 2.62 -0.68 -0.26
CA VAL A 119 2.75 -2.07 0.17
C VAL A 119 2.85 -2.97 -1.05
N LEU A 120 3.90 -3.79 -1.08
CA LEU A 120 4.01 -4.93 -1.99
C LEU A 120 3.65 -6.19 -1.20
N CYS A 121 2.60 -6.89 -1.59
CA CYS A 121 2.06 -8.04 -0.86
C CYS A 121 1.56 -9.14 -1.82
N ASP A 122 1.15 -10.28 -1.29
CA ASP A 122 0.62 -11.37 -2.11
C ASP A 122 -0.90 -11.23 -2.32
N THR A 123 -1.62 -10.84 -1.26
CA THR A 123 -3.08 -10.73 -1.30
C THR A 123 -3.58 -9.55 -0.50
N LEU A 124 -4.73 -9.00 -0.91
CA LEU A 124 -5.45 -7.94 -0.22
C LEU A 124 -6.91 -8.36 0.00
N GLN A 125 -7.39 -8.22 1.23
CA GLN A 125 -8.78 -8.52 1.59
C GLN A 125 -9.38 -7.32 2.34
N GLU A 126 -10.61 -6.96 1.98
CA GLU A 126 -11.39 -5.95 2.69
C GLU A 126 -12.33 -6.65 3.66
N THR A 127 -12.30 -6.25 4.93
CA THR A 127 -13.16 -6.78 5.99
C THR A 127 -13.94 -5.64 6.61
N PRO A 128 -15.28 -5.72 6.70
CA PRO A 128 -16.04 -4.78 7.53
C PRO A 128 -15.64 -4.96 9.00
N LEU A 129 -15.49 -3.84 9.71
CA LEU A 129 -15.34 -3.81 11.16
C LEU A 129 -16.70 -3.81 11.85
#